data_AF-A0A961V700-F1
#
_entry.id   AF-A0A961V700-F1
#
_cell.length_a   1.000
_cell.length_b   1.000
_cell.length_c   1.000
_cell.angle_alpha   90.00
_cell.angle_beta   90.00
_cell.angle_gamma   90.00
#
_symmetry.space_group_name_H-M   'P 1'
#
loop_
_entity.id
_entity.type
_entity.pdbx_description
1 polymer ?
#
loop_
_entity_poly.entity_id
_entity_poly.type
_entity_poly.pdbx_seq_one_letter_code
_entity_poly.pdbx_strand_id
1 'polypeptide(L)' 'KQELISRPAKLAYPIRDGIPIMLPEEARELDD' A
#
# COMPACT_ATOMS: atom_id res chain seq x y z
N LYS A 1 -8.07 5.52 -5.57
CA LYS A 1 -7.56 5.28 -4.21
C LYS A 1 -6.14 5.81 -4.16
N GLN A 2 -5.75 6.51 -3.09
CA GLN A 2 -4.35 6.91 -2.89
C GLN A 2 -3.63 5.78 -2.14
N GLU A 3 -2.47 5.37 -2.66
CA GLU A 3 -1.69 4.26 -2.12
C GLU A 3 -0.19 4.58 -2.26
N LEU A 4 0.62 4.07 -1.33
CA LEU A 4 2.07 3.98 -1.50
C LEU A 4 2.40 2.64 -2.16
N ILE A 5 3.05 2.70 -3.31
CA ILE A 5 3.40 1.53 -4.12
C ILE A 5 4.85 1.15 -3.85
N SER A 6 5.09 -0.05 -3.32
CA SER A 6 6.41 -0.68 -3.30
C SER A 6 6.53 -1.69 -4.43
N ARG A 7 7.13 -1.27 -5.55
CA ARG A 7 7.38 -2.15 -6.70
C ARG A 7 8.29 -3.35 -6.36
N PRO A 8 9.40 -3.18 -5.61
CA PRO A 8 10.24 -4.32 -5.25
C PRO A 8 9.53 -5.35 -4.37
N ALA A 9 8.64 -4.90 -3.49
CA ALA A 9 7.88 -5.78 -2.61
C ALA A 9 6.57 -6.30 -3.22
N LYS A 10 6.15 -5.77 -4.38
CA LYS A 10 4.83 -6.02 -4.99
C LYS A 10 3.66 -5.75 -4.04
N LEU A 11 3.75 -4.67 -3.27
CA LEU A 11 2.73 -4.29 -2.28
C LEU A 11 2.26 -2.86 -2.50
N ALA A 12 0.97 -2.64 -2.25
CA ALA A 12 0.33 -1.33 -2.15
C ALA A 12 -0.20 -1.09 -0.74
N TYR A 13 0.17 0.02 -0.14
CA TYR A 13 -0.26 0.42 1.20
C TYR A 13 -1.28 1.58 1.08
N PRO A 14 -2.44 1.51 1.75
CA PRO A 14 -3.47 2.54 1.63
C PRO A 14 -3.08 3.85 2.31
N ILE A 15 -3.61 4.96 1.79
CA ILE A 15 -3.57 6.27 2.45
C ILE A 15 -5.00 6.62 2.91
N ARG A 16 -5.16 6.92 4.21
CA ARG A 16 -6.43 7.37 4.82
C ARG A 16 -6.21 8.76 5.42
N ASP A 17 -7.05 9.73 5.06
CA ASP A 17 -6.97 11.12 5.53
C ASP A 17 -5.58 11.78 5.33
N GLY A 18 -4.90 11.43 4.24
CA GLY A 18 -3.54 11.91 3.93
C GLY A 18 -2.43 11.23 4.72
N ILE A 19 -2.75 10.26 5.58
CA ILE A 19 -1.80 9.49 6.38
C ILE A 19 -1.59 8.10 5.75
N PRO A 20 -0.34 7.73 5.41
CA PRO A 20 -0.04 6.38 4.95
C PRO A 20 -0.17 5.35 6.09
N ILE A 21 -0.79 4.21 5.80
CA ILE A 21 -0.88 3.07 6.73
C ILE A 21 0.12 2.00 6.31
N MET A 22 1.24 1.91 7.04
CA MET A 22 2.36 1.00 6.75
C MET A 22 2.31 -0.26 7.63
N LEU A 23 1.13 -0.89 7.72
CA LEU A 23 0.94 -2.14 8.43
C LEU A 23 0.90 -3.32 7.43
N PRO A 24 1.60 -4.44 7.68
CA PRO A 24 1.61 -5.59 6.78
C PRO A 24 0.21 -6.12 6.43
N GLU A 25 -0.69 -6.19 7.41
CA GLU A 25 -2.07 -6.67 7.27
C GLU A 25 -2.97 -5.75 6.43
N GLU A 26 -2.57 -4.50 6.25
CA GLU A 26 -3.27 -3.51 5.42
C GLU A 26 -2.69 -3.43 4.00
N ALA A 27 -1.59 -4.13 3.74
CA ALA A 27 -0.98 -4.18 2.42
C ALA A 27 -1.83 -5.02 1.46
N ARG A 28 -2.01 -4.51 0.24
CA ARG A 28 -2.61 -5.24 -0.87
C ARG A 28 -1.52 -5.72 -1.82
N GLU A 29 -1.59 -6.97 -2.24
CA GLU A 29 -0.70 -7.50 -3.27
C GLU A 29 -0.97 -6.83 -4.64
N LEU A 30 0.09 -6.63 -5.39
CA LEU A 30 0.02 -6.18 -6.77
C LEU A 30 -0.02 -7.40 -7.69
N ASP A 31 -1.15 -7.56 -8.37
CA ASP A 31 -1.30 -8.46 -9.50
C ASP A 31 -0.71 -7.78 -10.74
N ASP A 32 0.61 -7.83 -10.89
CA ASP A 32 1.29 -7.49 -12.15
C ASP A 32 1.21 -8.67 -13.14
#